data_AF-A0A7U9WX36-F1
#
_entry.id   AF-A0A7U9WX36-F1
#
_cell.length_a   1.000
_cell.length_b   1.000
_cell.length_c   1.000
_cell.angle_alpha   90.00
_cell.angle_beta   90.00
_cell.angle_gamma   90.00
#
_symmetry.space_group_name_H-M   'P 1'
#
loop_
_entity.id
_entity.type
_entity.pdbx_description
1 polymer ?
#
loop_
_entity_poly.entity_id
_entity_poly.type
_entity_poly.pdbx_seq_one_letter_code
_entity_poly.pdbx_strand_id
1 'polypeptide(L)'
;MADRTEDTGNRAPRPKRQNAPNRLTGLLYCADCGSKLTHRYTLVQGKWIEDAFICSGYRHLIHDCTMHHIPTAKIEAAILAVIQRVSWYVRHNEKEFTERVREASDQNQEKTVKECKQKISKAQKRHKELDGLVKKLYEGNATGKIPDKHFTRLLNEYDEEQTGLEASIAEWQRQIESWNADKLKTDQFIQLVKRYTDFSELTTPMLNEFIEKVIVHEGEGRGNDRRQRIDIYLNFIGAFEVPAHIVTPAEVEEQRRQQEEQAAKEARSKELEKARYEKRKAEKREFTARKKAGLLTPEELEAEEKRLAHNREWQKEWREKRKATEPPKPPKKKSIKELMELEKTGAELTPEETERLAEHRRKKAAQHKAWRERQKAGQPKTRTLKELAAAQKEGEALTPEETERLEVHKSRKKTAREKLVRQAETDPAAAAELAQKRAYQSEATKKSRQKMYAEAATGNPEAVERYENYLATRREAYHRKKQEITAEKTEQSA
;
A
#
# COMPACT_ATOMS: atom_id res chain seq x y z
N MET A 1 -81.50 -24.89 32.28
CA MET A 1 -81.52 -24.00 31.11
C MET A 1 -80.68 -22.78 31.42
N ALA A 2 -79.46 -22.73 30.90
CA ALA A 2 -78.70 -21.51 30.61
C ALA A 2 -77.48 -21.99 29.83
N ASP A 3 -77.70 -22.03 28.52
CA ASP A 3 -76.73 -22.36 27.48
C ASP A 3 -75.57 -21.36 27.54
N ARG A 4 -74.35 -21.85 27.72
CA ARG A 4 -73.14 -21.03 27.76
C ARG A 4 -72.53 -21.10 26.36
N THR A 5 -73.12 -20.34 25.45
CA THR A 5 -72.65 -20.19 24.08
C THR A 5 -71.23 -19.64 24.08
N GLU A 6 -70.29 -20.45 23.58
CA GLU A 6 -68.92 -20.05 23.33
C GLU A 6 -68.89 -18.97 22.25
N ASP A 7 -68.47 -17.79 22.65
CA ASP A 7 -68.13 -16.66 21.77
C ASP A 7 -66.98 -17.11 20.86
N THR A 8 -67.32 -17.58 19.67
CA THR A 8 -66.39 -17.88 18.59
C THR A 8 -65.94 -16.57 17.97
N GLY A 9 -65.04 -15.89 18.70
CA GLY A 9 -64.38 -14.66 18.29
C GLY A 9 -63.90 -14.76 16.84
N ASN A 10 -64.45 -13.85 16.04
CA ASN A 10 -64.24 -13.61 14.63
C ASN A 10 -62.72 -13.64 14.27
N ARG A 11 -62.19 -14.82 13.91
CA ARG A 11 -60.81 -14.94 13.42
C ARG A 11 -60.77 -14.32 12.03
N ALA A 12 -60.00 -13.24 11.89
CA ALA A 12 -59.71 -12.63 10.60
C ALA A 12 -59.37 -13.72 9.55
N PRO A 13 -59.92 -13.64 8.33
CA PRO A 13 -59.61 -14.61 7.27
C PRO A 13 -58.10 -14.73 7.10
N ARG A 14 -57.57 -15.96 7.07
CA ARG A 14 -56.13 -16.16 6.81
C ARG A 14 -55.78 -15.47 5.49
N PRO A 15 -54.71 -14.66 5.43
CA PRO A 15 -54.27 -14.08 4.17
C PRO A 15 -54.00 -15.21 3.17
N LYS A 16 -54.57 -15.11 1.96
CA LYS A 16 -54.38 -16.11 0.90
C LYS A 16 -52.88 -16.21 0.60
N ARG A 17 -52.34 -17.44 0.51
CA ARG A 17 -50.97 -17.69 0.03
C ARG A 17 -50.84 -17.10 -1.37
N GLN A 18 -49.76 -16.36 -1.63
CA GLN A 18 -49.31 -16.18 -3.00
C GLN A 18 -48.91 -17.57 -3.51
N ASN A 19 -49.69 -18.14 -4.43
CA ASN A 19 -49.48 -19.49 -4.99
C ASN A 19 -48.30 -19.56 -5.98
N ALA A 20 -47.57 -18.47 -6.18
CA ALA A 20 -46.39 -18.46 -7.05
C ALA A 20 -45.19 -19.03 -6.28
N PRO A 21 -44.52 -20.09 -6.80
CA PRO A 21 -43.25 -20.53 -6.26
C PRO A 21 -42.22 -19.39 -6.34
N ASN A 22 -41.34 -19.31 -5.35
CA ASN A 22 -40.25 -18.33 -5.36
C ASN A 22 -39.33 -18.56 -6.58
N ARG A 23 -38.79 -17.49 -7.18
CA ARG A 23 -37.95 -17.54 -8.39
C ARG A 23 -36.69 -18.39 -8.23
N LEU A 24 -36.18 -18.53 -7.01
CA LEU A 24 -34.99 -19.33 -6.68
C LEU A 24 -35.29 -20.81 -6.40
N THR A 25 -36.55 -21.23 -6.52
CA THR A 25 -36.95 -22.61 -6.27
C THR A 25 -36.26 -23.56 -7.25
N GLY A 26 -35.51 -24.53 -6.74
CA GLY A 26 -34.79 -25.53 -7.55
C GLY A 26 -33.34 -25.18 -7.88
N LEU A 27 -32.89 -23.96 -7.55
CA LEU A 27 -31.49 -23.52 -7.77
C LEU A 27 -30.59 -23.70 -6.54
N LEU A 28 -31.18 -23.76 -5.33
CA LEU A 28 -30.43 -23.80 -4.07
C LEU A 28 -30.23 -25.23 -3.56
N TYR A 29 -29.00 -25.57 -3.17
CA TYR A 29 -28.57 -26.88 -2.66
C TYR A 29 -27.83 -26.72 -1.33
N CYS A 30 -27.96 -27.72 -0.47
CA CYS A 30 -27.24 -27.80 0.80
C CYS A 30 -25.82 -28.31 0.56
N ALA A 31 -24.82 -27.66 1.18
CA ALA A 31 -23.43 -28.11 1.10
C ALA A 31 -23.21 -29.48 1.77
N ASP A 32 -23.85 -29.72 2.92
CA ASP A 32 -23.57 -30.88 3.76
C ASP A 32 -24.26 -32.17 3.26
N CYS A 33 -25.52 -32.07 2.84
CA CYS A 33 -26.31 -33.24 2.45
C CYS A 33 -26.68 -33.27 0.95
N GLY A 34 -26.30 -32.25 0.18
CA GLY A 34 -26.61 -32.15 -1.25
C GLY A 34 -28.10 -31.98 -1.61
N SER A 35 -29.01 -32.02 -0.63
CA SER A 35 -30.44 -31.89 -0.87
C SER A 35 -30.84 -30.47 -1.25
N LYS A 36 -31.91 -30.33 -2.03
CA LYS A 36 -32.43 -29.01 -2.45
C LYS A 36 -32.96 -28.22 -1.24
N LEU A 37 -32.84 -26.90 -1.24
CA LEU A 37 -33.51 -26.08 -0.24
C LEU A 37 -34.98 -25.84 -0.64
N THR A 38 -35.87 -25.93 0.33
CA THR A 38 -37.30 -25.64 0.15
C THR A 38 -37.62 -24.25 0.67
N HIS A 39 -38.41 -23.54 -0.11
CA HIS A 39 -38.92 -22.22 0.25
C HIS A 39 -40.00 -22.33 1.33
N ARG A 40 -39.95 -21.44 2.33
CA ARG A 40 -40.93 -21.36 3.41
C ARG A 40 -41.38 -19.93 3.62
N TYR A 41 -42.68 -19.78 3.83
CA TYR A 41 -43.29 -18.61 4.45
C TYR A 41 -43.76 -18.97 5.86
N THR A 42 -43.23 -18.30 6.88
CA THR A 42 -43.78 -18.41 8.25
C THR A 42 -44.84 -17.34 8.48
N LEU A 43 -46.05 -17.77 8.83
CA LEU A 43 -47.13 -16.86 9.26
C LEU A 43 -47.05 -16.70 10.78
N VAL A 44 -46.73 -15.50 11.24
CA VAL A 44 -46.70 -15.15 12.66
C VAL A 44 -47.60 -13.95 12.87
N GLN A 45 -48.57 -14.06 13.78
CA GLN A 45 -49.52 -12.98 14.10
C GLN A 45 -50.23 -12.36 12.86
N GLY A 46 -50.61 -13.19 11.88
CA GLY A 46 -51.31 -12.74 10.68
C GLY A 46 -50.44 -12.02 9.63
N LYS A 47 -49.12 -11.90 9.86
CA LYS A 47 -48.15 -11.37 8.91
C LYS A 47 -47.23 -12.49 8.41
N TRP A 48 -46.87 -12.46 7.14
CA TRP A 48 -45.82 -13.33 6.59
C TRP A 48 -44.47 -12.68 6.94
N ILE A 49 -43.77 -13.24 7.93
CA ILE A 49 -42.58 -12.59 8.54
C ILE A 49 -41.27 -13.16 7.98
N GLU A 50 -41.23 -14.46 7.68
CA GLU A 50 -39.99 -15.13 7.29
C GLU A 50 -40.14 -15.70 5.89
N ASP A 51 -39.59 -14.98 4.91
CA ASP A 51 -39.37 -15.41 3.54
C ASP A 51 -37.95 -15.99 3.46
N ALA A 52 -37.83 -17.31 3.57
CA ALA A 52 -36.54 -17.99 3.68
C ALA A 52 -36.51 -19.39 3.07
N PHE A 53 -35.31 -19.86 2.77
CA PHE A 53 -35.02 -21.19 2.28
C PHE A 53 -34.39 -22.05 3.39
N ILE A 54 -34.83 -23.31 3.48
CA ILE A 54 -34.43 -24.28 4.50
C ILE A 54 -34.09 -25.60 3.80
N CYS A 55 -33.03 -26.29 4.25
CA CYS A 55 -32.66 -27.59 3.71
C CYS A 55 -33.81 -28.61 3.81
N SER A 56 -34.15 -29.23 2.67
CA SER A 56 -35.17 -30.29 2.62
C SER A 56 -34.75 -31.56 3.38
N GLY A 57 -33.48 -31.93 3.32
CA GLY A 57 -32.92 -33.10 4.01
C GLY A 57 -33.13 -33.04 5.52
N TYR A 58 -32.83 -31.89 6.14
CA TYR A 58 -33.15 -31.62 7.54
C TYR A 58 -34.65 -31.61 7.80
N ARG A 59 -35.42 -30.87 6.97
CA ARG A 59 -36.85 -30.66 7.19
C ARG A 59 -37.66 -31.95 7.14
N HIS A 60 -37.34 -32.84 6.20
CA HIS A 60 -38.02 -34.12 6.04
C HIS A 60 -37.35 -35.23 6.85
N LEU A 61 -36.31 -34.91 7.63
CA LEU A 61 -35.49 -35.86 8.40
C LEU A 61 -34.98 -37.02 7.54
N ILE A 62 -34.63 -36.74 6.28
CA ILE A 62 -34.12 -37.73 5.32
C ILE A 62 -32.61 -37.92 5.51
N HIS A 63 -31.91 -36.87 5.94
CA HIS A 63 -30.47 -36.88 6.17
C HIS A 63 -30.15 -36.22 7.51
N ASP A 64 -29.07 -36.67 8.15
CA ASP A 64 -28.49 -36.00 9.32
C ASP A 64 -27.80 -34.71 8.87
N CYS A 65 -28.56 -33.62 8.83
CA CYS A 65 -28.14 -32.31 8.34
C CYS A 65 -28.62 -31.24 9.32
N THR A 66 -27.98 -30.08 9.37
CA THR A 66 -28.47 -28.93 10.15
C THR A 66 -29.50 -28.13 9.35
N MET A 67 -30.19 -27.18 9.99
CA MET A 67 -31.32 -26.48 9.36
C MET A 67 -31.00 -25.77 8.04
N HIS A 68 -29.72 -25.41 7.79
CA HIS A 68 -29.26 -24.65 6.61
C HIS A 68 -30.29 -23.62 6.16
N HIS A 69 -30.40 -22.57 6.97
CA HIS A 69 -31.38 -21.51 6.79
C HIS A 69 -30.74 -20.28 6.17
N ILE A 70 -31.36 -19.76 5.11
CA ILE A 70 -30.97 -18.52 4.44
C ILE A 70 -32.20 -17.66 4.07
N PRO A 71 -32.25 -16.36 4.45
CA PRO A 71 -33.32 -15.46 4.04
C PRO A 71 -33.30 -15.17 2.54
N THR A 72 -34.48 -15.13 1.89
CA THR A 72 -34.63 -14.88 0.45
C THR A 72 -33.99 -13.56 0.02
N ALA A 73 -34.28 -12.47 0.71
CA ALA A 73 -33.72 -11.15 0.39
C ALA A 73 -32.18 -11.12 0.42
N LYS A 74 -31.56 -11.93 1.30
CA LYS A 74 -30.09 -12.01 1.40
C LYS A 74 -29.50 -12.80 0.24
N ILE A 75 -30.12 -13.90 -0.17
CA ILE A 75 -29.63 -14.69 -1.29
C ILE A 75 -29.87 -13.97 -2.63
N GLU A 76 -31.00 -13.32 -2.82
CA GLU A 76 -31.28 -12.52 -4.02
C GLU A 76 -30.27 -11.36 -4.16
N ALA A 77 -29.99 -10.64 -3.07
CA ALA A 77 -28.97 -9.59 -3.06
C ALA A 77 -27.56 -10.15 -3.35
N ALA A 78 -27.18 -11.29 -2.77
CA ALA A 78 -25.88 -11.91 -3.01
C ALA A 78 -25.72 -12.34 -4.48
N ILE A 79 -26.76 -12.97 -5.05
CA ILE A 79 -26.79 -13.36 -6.46
C ILE A 79 -26.68 -12.14 -7.37
N LEU A 80 -27.46 -11.09 -7.09
CA LEU A 80 -27.46 -9.87 -7.88
C LEU A 80 -26.08 -9.21 -7.86
N ALA A 81 -25.46 -9.11 -6.69
CA ALA A 81 -24.12 -8.58 -6.52
C ALA A 81 -23.09 -9.38 -7.32
N VAL A 82 -23.13 -10.72 -7.27
CA VAL A 82 -22.22 -11.57 -8.05
C VAL A 82 -22.41 -11.37 -9.55
N ILE A 83 -23.65 -11.38 -10.05
CA ILE A 83 -23.93 -11.16 -11.47
C ILE A 83 -23.43 -9.78 -11.91
N GLN A 84 -23.69 -8.73 -11.11
CA GLN A 84 -23.22 -7.37 -11.41
C GLN A 84 -21.69 -7.30 -11.46
N ARG A 85 -20.99 -7.89 -10.48
CA ARG A 85 -19.52 -7.94 -10.44
C ARG A 85 -18.93 -8.65 -11.64
N VAL A 86 -19.43 -9.86 -11.92
CA VAL A 86 -18.94 -10.67 -13.05
C VAL A 86 -19.23 -9.97 -14.37
N SER A 87 -20.43 -9.41 -14.53
CA SER A 87 -20.81 -8.70 -15.75
C SER A 87 -19.97 -7.45 -15.98
N TRP A 88 -19.67 -6.70 -14.91
CA TRP A 88 -18.75 -5.56 -14.96
C TRP A 88 -17.34 -6.01 -15.34
N TYR A 89 -16.84 -7.11 -14.75
CA TYR A 89 -15.51 -7.64 -15.02
C TYR A 89 -15.36 -8.11 -16.48
N VAL A 90 -16.32 -8.87 -17.00
CA VAL A 90 -16.30 -9.33 -18.40
C VAL A 90 -16.31 -8.14 -19.37
N ARG A 91 -17.03 -7.05 -19.04
CA ARG A 91 -17.12 -5.86 -19.89
C ARG A 91 -15.82 -5.08 -19.99
N HIS A 92 -15.12 -4.92 -18.87
CA HIS A 92 -13.90 -4.09 -18.84
C HIS A 92 -12.67 -4.91 -19.19
N ASN A 93 -12.65 -6.20 -18.84
CA ASN A 93 -11.49 -7.08 -18.97
C ASN A 93 -11.85 -8.42 -19.66
N GLU A 94 -12.45 -8.37 -20.87
CA GLU A 94 -12.88 -9.58 -21.61
C GLU A 94 -11.74 -10.59 -21.81
N LYS A 95 -10.54 -10.12 -22.18
CA LYS A 95 -9.37 -10.98 -22.43
C LYS A 95 -8.84 -11.66 -21.16
N GLU A 96 -8.65 -10.87 -20.10
CA GLU A 96 -8.19 -11.38 -18.79
C GLU A 96 -9.22 -12.35 -18.19
N PHE A 97 -10.51 -12.11 -18.43
CA PHE A 97 -11.58 -13.02 -18.06
C PHE A 97 -11.46 -14.36 -18.79
N THR A 98 -11.32 -14.36 -20.12
CA THR A 98 -11.14 -15.61 -20.88
C THR A 98 -9.88 -16.36 -20.44
N GLU A 99 -8.79 -15.65 -20.14
CA GLU A 99 -7.56 -16.24 -19.64
C GLU A 99 -7.75 -16.86 -18.25
N ARG A 100 -8.43 -16.21 -17.30
CA ARG A 100 -8.69 -16.79 -15.98
C ARG A 100 -9.61 -18.01 -16.01
N VAL A 101 -10.67 -17.96 -16.81
CA VAL A 101 -11.57 -19.11 -16.98
C VAL A 101 -10.79 -20.29 -17.57
N ARG A 102 -9.89 -20.01 -18.51
CA ARG A 102 -8.93 -20.99 -19.01
C ARG A 102 -7.99 -21.48 -17.92
N GLU A 103 -7.31 -20.61 -17.17
CA GLU A 103 -6.37 -21.02 -16.12
C GLU A 103 -7.02 -21.91 -15.04
N ALA A 104 -8.27 -21.62 -14.66
CA ALA A 104 -9.04 -22.46 -13.73
C ALA A 104 -9.36 -23.85 -14.33
N SER A 105 -9.44 -23.96 -15.65
CA SER A 105 -9.59 -25.22 -16.39
C SER A 105 -8.25 -25.90 -16.71
N ASP A 106 -7.18 -25.14 -16.99
CA ASP A 106 -6.14 -25.54 -17.95
C ASP A 106 -4.78 -25.97 -17.39
N GLN A 107 -4.59 -26.21 -16.10
CA GLN A 107 -3.24 -26.62 -15.65
C GLN A 107 -2.78 -27.99 -16.21
N ASN A 108 -3.70 -28.82 -16.74
CA ASN A 108 -3.35 -30.10 -17.38
C ASN A 108 -3.88 -30.27 -18.82
N GLN A 109 -4.60 -29.28 -19.37
CA GLN A 109 -5.44 -29.49 -20.56
C GLN A 109 -4.67 -29.20 -21.86
N GLU A 110 -4.02 -28.06 -22.08
CA GLU A 110 -3.36 -27.78 -23.37
C GLU A 110 -2.33 -28.85 -23.81
N LYS A 111 -1.59 -29.41 -22.84
CA LYS A 111 -0.65 -30.52 -23.08
C LYS A 111 -1.39 -31.76 -23.53
N THR A 112 -2.49 -32.11 -22.87
CA THR A 112 -3.29 -33.28 -23.20
C THR A 112 -4.03 -33.13 -24.54
N VAL A 113 -4.45 -31.92 -24.97
CA VAL A 113 -4.99 -31.72 -26.34
C VAL A 113 -3.92 -31.89 -27.40
N LYS A 114 -2.71 -31.37 -27.16
CA LYS A 114 -1.58 -31.57 -28.09
C LYS A 114 -1.24 -33.04 -28.20
N GLU A 115 -1.21 -33.76 -27.09
CA GLU A 115 -1.01 -35.21 -27.07
C GLU A 115 -2.12 -35.98 -27.78
N CYS A 116 -3.40 -35.67 -27.53
CA CYS A 116 -4.54 -36.29 -28.23
C CYS A 116 -4.48 -36.03 -29.74
N LYS A 117 -4.15 -34.81 -30.18
CA LYS A 117 -3.94 -34.51 -31.62
C LYS A 117 -2.79 -35.31 -32.22
N GLN A 118 -1.68 -35.47 -31.50
CA GLN A 118 -0.56 -36.31 -31.94
C GLN A 118 -0.96 -37.79 -32.03
N LYS A 119 -1.70 -38.31 -31.03
CA LYS A 119 -2.21 -39.69 -31.02
C LYS A 119 -3.15 -39.94 -32.19
N ILE A 120 -4.08 -39.02 -32.47
CA ILE A 120 -4.96 -39.08 -33.64
C ILE A 120 -4.14 -39.11 -34.94
N SER A 121 -3.14 -38.22 -35.10
CA SER A 121 -2.32 -38.20 -36.32
C SER A 121 -1.54 -39.50 -36.53
N LYS A 122 -0.99 -40.08 -35.46
CA LYS A 122 -0.29 -41.37 -35.52
C LYS A 122 -1.24 -42.52 -35.87
N ALA A 123 -2.40 -42.58 -35.21
CA ALA A 123 -3.41 -43.60 -35.48
C ALA A 123 -3.97 -43.50 -36.91
N GLN A 124 -4.21 -42.28 -37.41
CA GLN A 124 -4.65 -42.05 -38.80
C GLN A 124 -3.58 -42.47 -39.83
N LYS A 125 -2.29 -42.24 -39.54
CA LYS A 125 -1.20 -42.72 -40.41
C LYS A 125 -1.16 -44.24 -40.45
N ARG A 126 -1.24 -44.89 -39.29
CA ARG A 126 -1.27 -46.35 -39.20
C ARG A 126 -2.48 -46.95 -39.90
N HIS A 127 -3.66 -46.36 -39.71
CA HIS A 127 -4.90 -46.78 -40.39
C HIS A 127 -4.74 -46.70 -41.93
N LYS A 128 -4.16 -45.62 -42.46
CA LYS A 128 -3.84 -45.49 -43.91
C LYS A 128 -2.77 -46.48 -44.39
N GLU A 129 -1.78 -46.81 -43.56
CA GLU A 129 -0.79 -47.85 -43.87
C GLU A 129 -1.46 -49.22 -43.98
N LEU A 130 -2.37 -49.54 -43.04
CA LEU A 130 -3.18 -50.75 -43.07
C LEU A 130 -4.04 -50.80 -44.34
N ASP A 131 -4.69 -49.71 -44.75
CA ASP A 131 -5.43 -49.65 -46.02
C ASP A 131 -4.55 -50.01 -47.22
N GLY A 132 -3.31 -49.53 -47.22
CA GLY A 132 -2.32 -49.85 -48.25
C GLY A 132 -1.88 -51.32 -48.22
N LEU A 133 -1.74 -51.90 -47.03
CA LEU A 133 -1.39 -53.31 -46.84
C LEU A 133 -2.53 -54.23 -47.24
N VAL A 134 -3.77 -53.90 -46.87
CA VAL A 134 -4.97 -54.64 -47.24
C VAL A 134 -5.12 -54.67 -48.77
N LYS A 135 -4.95 -53.54 -49.47
CA LYS A 135 -4.96 -53.51 -50.96
C LYS A 135 -3.94 -54.47 -51.57
N LYS A 136 -2.70 -54.46 -51.09
CA LYS A 136 -1.65 -55.39 -51.55
C LYS A 136 -1.97 -56.85 -51.21
N LEU A 137 -2.60 -57.12 -50.07
CA LEU A 137 -3.02 -58.45 -49.65
C LEU A 137 -4.08 -59.01 -50.62
N TYR A 138 -5.06 -58.20 -51.03
CA TYR A 138 -6.05 -58.58 -52.05
C TYR A 138 -5.42 -58.87 -53.42
N GLU A 139 -4.49 -58.04 -53.88
CA GLU A 139 -3.75 -58.26 -55.13
C GLU A 139 -2.91 -59.56 -55.07
N GLY A 140 -2.30 -59.85 -53.91
CA GLY A 140 -1.55 -61.07 -53.66
C GLY A 140 -2.42 -62.34 -53.65
N ASN A 141 -3.65 -62.24 -53.16
CA ASN A 141 -4.62 -63.34 -53.18
C ASN A 141 -5.15 -63.58 -54.61
N ALA A 142 -5.52 -62.52 -55.33
CA ALA A 142 -6.01 -62.63 -56.71
C ALA A 142 -4.96 -63.23 -57.68
N THR A 143 -3.67 -63.08 -57.37
CA THR A 143 -2.55 -63.69 -58.13
C THR A 143 -2.19 -65.10 -57.66
N GLY A 144 -2.90 -65.66 -56.66
CA GLY A 144 -2.71 -67.02 -56.16
C GLY A 144 -1.45 -67.25 -55.32
N LYS A 145 -0.76 -66.17 -54.90
CA LYS A 145 0.49 -66.26 -54.12
C LYS A 145 0.25 -66.60 -52.65
N ILE A 146 -0.98 -66.43 -52.17
CA ILE A 146 -1.36 -66.60 -50.76
C ILE A 146 -2.51 -67.61 -50.71
N PRO A 147 -2.42 -68.69 -49.91
CA PRO A 147 -3.55 -69.59 -49.68
C PRO A 147 -4.69 -68.89 -48.92
N ASP A 148 -5.94 -69.16 -49.30
CA ASP A 148 -7.14 -68.50 -48.73
C ASP A 148 -7.18 -68.51 -47.20
N LYS A 149 -6.77 -69.62 -46.56
CA LYS A 149 -6.72 -69.72 -45.10
C LYS A 149 -5.83 -68.65 -44.45
N HIS A 150 -4.71 -68.30 -45.08
CA HIS A 150 -3.80 -67.27 -44.58
C HIS A 150 -4.30 -65.86 -44.90
N PHE A 151 -4.97 -65.69 -46.04
CA PHE A 151 -5.62 -64.44 -46.42
C PHE A 151 -6.70 -64.04 -45.41
N THR A 152 -7.65 -64.94 -45.11
CA THR A 152 -8.73 -64.66 -44.16
C THR A 152 -8.21 -64.31 -42.77
N ARG A 153 -7.16 -64.99 -42.30
CA ARG A 153 -6.56 -64.71 -40.99
C ARG A 153 -5.92 -63.32 -40.94
N LEU A 154 -5.07 -62.99 -41.91
CA LEU A 154 -4.38 -61.69 -41.96
C LEU A 154 -5.37 -60.53 -42.17
N LEU A 155 -6.41 -60.74 -42.96
CA LEU A 155 -7.46 -59.76 -43.16
C LEU A 155 -8.18 -59.46 -41.84
N ASN A 156 -8.59 -60.50 -41.10
CA ASN A 156 -9.23 -60.32 -39.79
C ASN A 156 -8.31 -59.59 -38.78
N GLU A 157 -7.01 -59.92 -38.74
CA GLU A 157 -6.05 -59.23 -37.87
C GLU A 157 -5.93 -57.73 -38.21
N TYR A 158 -5.92 -57.38 -39.51
CA TYR A 158 -5.88 -55.98 -39.95
C TYR A 158 -7.21 -55.27 -39.72
N ASP A 159 -8.35 -55.92 -39.92
CA ASP A 159 -9.68 -55.36 -39.65
C ASP A 159 -9.88 -55.10 -38.14
N GLU A 160 -9.41 -56.00 -37.28
CA GLU A 160 -9.39 -55.79 -35.82
C GLU A 160 -8.49 -54.61 -35.43
N GLU A 161 -7.32 -54.46 -36.04
CA GLU A 161 -6.44 -53.31 -35.80
C GLU A 161 -7.06 -52.00 -36.31
N GLN A 162 -7.69 -51.99 -37.49
CA GLN A 162 -8.37 -50.82 -38.05
C GLN A 162 -9.54 -50.37 -37.18
N THR A 163 -10.41 -51.29 -36.77
CA THR A 163 -11.56 -50.98 -35.89
C THR A 163 -11.11 -50.49 -34.51
N GLY A 164 -10.03 -51.05 -33.95
CA GLY A 164 -9.43 -50.56 -32.70
C GLY A 164 -8.85 -49.15 -32.82
N LEU A 165 -8.19 -48.84 -33.94
CA LEU A 165 -7.66 -47.51 -34.24
C LEU A 165 -8.79 -46.49 -34.45
N GLU A 166 -9.86 -46.85 -35.15
CA GLU A 166 -11.05 -46.01 -35.35
C GLU A 166 -11.75 -45.69 -34.03
N ALA A 167 -11.96 -46.68 -33.16
CA ALA A 167 -12.53 -46.47 -31.84
C ALA A 167 -11.66 -45.53 -30.99
N SER A 168 -10.33 -45.70 -31.04
CA SER A 168 -9.38 -44.84 -30.32
C SER A 168 -9.38 -43.41 -30.87
N ILE A 169 -9.45 -43.24 -32.19
CA ILE A 169 -9.56 -41.93 -32.85
C ILE A 169 -10.87 -41.24 -32.42
N ALA A 170 -11.99 -41.95 -32.43
CA ALA A 170 -13.28 -41.42 -32.04
C ALA A 170 -13.28 -40.97 -30.56
N GLU A 171 -12.65 -41.74 -29.67
CA GLU A 171 -12.51 -41.40 -28.26
C GLU A 171 -11.65 -40.15 -28.06
N TRP A 172 -10.46 -40.08 -28.69
CA TRP A 172 -9.63 -38.87 -28.61
C TRP A 172 -10.28 -37.65 -29.28
N GLN A 173 -11.10 -37.85 -30.32
CA GLN A 173 -11.89 -36.78 -30.94
C GLN A 173 -12.98 -36.28 -30.00
N ARG A 174 -13.74 -37.16 -29.34
CA ARG A 174 -14.72 -36.76 -28.31
C ARG A 174 -14.09 -35.97 -27.18
N GLN A 175 -12.89 -36.36 -26.75
CA GLN A 175 -12.16 -35.59 -25.74
C GLN A 175 -11.86 -34.18 -26.24
N ILE A 176 -11.35 -34.01 -27.46
CA ILE A 176 -11.13 -32.68 -28.06
C ILE A 176 -12.44 -31.88 -28.21
N GLU A 177 -13.52 -32.54 -28.62
CA GLU A 177 -14.85 -31.91 -28.79
C GLU A 177 -15.44 -31.44 -27.46
N SER A 178 -15.30 -32.24 -26.39
CA SER A 178 -15.75 -31.83 -25.06
C SER A 178 -15.07 -30.55 -24.59
N TRP A 179 -13.80 -30.34 -24.96
CA TRP A 179 -13.07 -29.14 -24.57
C TRP A 179 -13.38 -27.95 -25.46
N ASN A 180 -13.59 -28.18 -26.76
CA ASN A 180 -14.13 -27.14 -27.65
C ASN A 180 -15.52 -26.70 -27.16
N ALA A 181 -16.33 -27.62 -26.64
CA ALA A 181 -17.60 -27.28 -26.02
C ALA A 181 -17.39 -26.35 -24.81
N ASP A 182 -16.41 -26.61 -23.94
CA ASP A 182 -16.10 -25.72 -22.80
C ASP A 182 -15.61 -24.32 -23.23
N LYS A 183 -14.84 -24.25 -24.33
CA LYS A 183 -14.48 -22.96 -24.93
C LYS A 183 -15.70 -22.22 -25.48
N LEU A 184 -16.59 -22.92 -26.20
CA LEU A 184 -17.84 -22.35 -26.72
C LEU A 184 -18.77 -21.89 -25.58
N LYS A 185 -18.78 -22.61 -24.45
CA LYS A 185 -19.51 -22.20 -23.24
C LYS A 185 -19.00 -20.85 -22.73
N THR A 186 -17.68 -20.64 -22.68
CA THR A 186 -17.09 -19.34 -22.27
C THR A 186 -17.52 -18.20 -23.20
N ASP A 187 -17.46 -18.41 -24.52
CA ASP A 187 -17.87 -17.41 -25.51
C ASP A 187 -19.38 -17.12 -25.44
N GLN A 188 -20.21 -18.14 -25.18
CA GLN A 188 -21.64 -18.00 -24.96
C GLN A 188 -21.94 -17.15 -23.73
N PHE A 189 -21.17 -17.30 -22.64
CA PHE A 189 -21.32 -16.46 -21.46
C PHE A 189 -21.00 -14.99 -21.74
N ILE A 190 -19.95 -14.71 -22.52
CA ILE A 190 -19.62 -13.34 -22.93
C ILE A 190 -20.77 -12.73 -23.75
N GLN A 191 -21.36 -13.50 -24.66
CA GLN A 191 -22.55 -13.07 -25.41
C GLN A 191 -23.75 -12.82 -24.50
N LEU A 192 -23.93 -13.64 -23.47
CA LEU A 192 -24.97 -13.48 -22.45
C LEU A 192 -24.81 -12.14 -21.70
N VAL A 193 -23.61 -11.83 -21.22
CA VAL A 193 -23.30 -10.57 -20.52
C VAL A 193 -23.48 -9.35 -21.45
N LYS A 194 -23.18 -9.49 -22.75
CA LYS A 194 -23.40 -8.42 -23.73
C LYS A 194 -24.88 -8.17 -23.99
N ARG A 195 -25.74 -9.19 -23.88
CA ARG A 195 -27.20 -9.08 -24.07
C ARG A 195 -27.87 -8.31 -22.93
N TYR A 196 -27.46 -8.52 -21.68
CA TYR A 196 -28.05 -7.87 -20.52
C TYR A 196 -27.28 -6.60 -20.16
N THR A 197 -27.87 -5.43 -20.43
CA THR A 197 -27.21 -4.12 -20.21
C THR A 197 -27.30 -3.59 -18.81
N ASP A 198 -28.44 -3.82 -18.15
CA ASP A 198 -28.77 -3.29 -16.84
C ASP A 198 -29.19 -4.44 -15.92
N PHE A 199 -28.46 -4.58 -14.81
CA PHE A 199 -28.69 -5.59 -13.78
C PHE A 199 -29.35 -4.97 -12.54
N SER A 200 -30.32 -4.07 -12.72
CA SER A 200 -31.00 -3.39 -11.61
C SER A 200 -31.93 -4.32 -10.84
N GLU A 201 -32.62 -5.23 -11.53
CA GLU A 201 -33.56 -6.18 -10.93
C GLU A 201 -33.29 -7.62 -11.38
N LEU A 202 -33.43 -8.55 -10.44
CA LEU A 202 -33.22 -9.97 -10.68
C LEU A 202 -34.47 -10.60 -11.31
N THR A 203 -34.42 -10.87 -12.63
CA THR A 203 -35.51 -11.53 -13.34
C THR A 203 -35.33 -13.06 -13.35
N THR A 204 -36.43 -13.81 -13.37
CA THR A 204 -36.40 -15.29 -13.48
C THR A 204 -35.64 -15.82 -14.72
N PRO A 205 -35.78 -15.25 -15.93
CA PRO A 205 -34.97 -15.71 -17.07
C PRO A 205 -33.47 -15.44 -16.84
N MET A 206 -33.10 -14.29 -16.28
CA MET A 206 -31.70 -14.01 -15.93
C MET A 206 -31.14 -15.02 -14.94
N LEU A 207 -31.91 -15.40 -13.92
CA LEU A 207 -31.50 -16.44 -12.96
C LEU A 207 -31.19 -17.77 -13.64
N ASN A 208 -32.11 -18.26 -14.47
CA ASN A 208 -31.95 -19.53 -15.15
C ASN A 208 -30.84 -19.52 -16.21
N GLU A 209 -30.59 -18.36 -16.84
CA GLU A 209 -29.54 -18.21 -17.85
C GLU A 209 -28.15 -18.01 -17.24
N PHE A 210 -28.03 -17.30 -16.10
CA PHE A 210 -26.73 -17.02 -15.47
C PHE A 210 -26.31 -18.02 -14.40
N ILE A 211 -27.24 -18.72 -13.74
CA ILE A 211 -26.93 -19.54 -12.55
C ILE A 211 -27.27 -21.01 -12.83
N GLU A 212 -26.29 -21.87 -12.59
CA GLU A 212 -26.46 -23.32 -12.66
C GLU A 212 -27.00 -23.86 -11.34
N LYS A 213 -26.31 -23.52 -10.24
CA LYS A 213 -26.66 -23.93 -8.89
C LYS A 213 -26.04 -23.00 -7.86
N VAL A 214 -26.65 -22.95 -6.68
CA VAL A 214 -26.12 -22.24 -5.53
C VAL A 214 -26.00 -23.21 -4.37
N ILE A 215 -24.81 -23.33 -3.81
CA ILE A 215 -24.53 -24.17 -2.65
C ILE A 215 -24.50 -23.28 -1.40
N VAL A 216 -25.36 -23.61 -0.43
CA VAL A 216 -25.49 -22.90 0.83
C VAL A 216 -24.83 -23.72 1.93
N HIS A 217 -23.83 -23.13 2.59
CA HIS A 217 -23.14 -23.72 3.73
C HIS A 217 -23.84 -23.38 5.04
N GLU A 218 -23.42 -24.07 6.10
CA GLU A 218 -23.83 -23.76 7.46
C GLU A 218 -23.41 -22.32 7.85
N GLY A 219 -24.27 -21.65 8.63
CA GLY A 219 -23.96 -20.31 9.12
C GLY A 219 -23.22 -20.36 10.45
N GLU A 220 -22.06 -19.74 10.51
CA GLU A 220 -21.23 -19.63 11.71
C GLU A 220 -21.58 -18.36 12.51
N GLY A 221 -21.56 -18.45 13.84
CA GLY A 221 -21.82 -17.33 14.75
C GLY A 221 -23.28 -17.20 15.22
N ARG A 222 -23.56 -16.12 15.98
CA ARG A 222 -24.90 -15.86 16.56
C ARG A 222 -25.33 -14.41 16.37
N GLY A 223 -26.61 -14.18 16.18
CA GLY A 223 -27.19 -12.84 16.09
C GLY A 223 -26.67 -12.05 14.89
N ASN A 224 -26.19 -10.83 15.13
CA ASN A 224 -25.75 -9.90 14.09
C ASN A 224 -24.37 -10.24 13.49
N ASP A 225 -23.57 -11.05 14.19
CA ASP A 225 -22.25 -11.50 13.74
C ASP A 225 -22.31 -12.82 12.98
N ARG A 226 -23.51 -13.35 12.71
CA ARG A 226 -23.66 -14.56 11.89
C ARG A 226 -23.08 -14.32 10.50
N ARG A 227 -22.18 -15.20 10.07
CA ARG A 227 -21.59 -15.25 8.73
C ARG A 227 -22.00 -16.56 8.09
N GLN A 228 -22.32 -16.55 6.80
CA GLN A 228 -22.74 -17.74 6.08
C GLN A 228 -22.08 -17.73 4.72
N ARG A 229 -21.38 -18.81 4.39
CA ARG A 229 -20.73 -18.98 3.10
C ARG A 229 -21.75 -19.46 2.07
N ILE A 230 -21.68 -18.89 0.87
CA ILE A 230 -22.54 -19.23 -0.25
C ILE A 230 -21.65 -19.36 -1.48
N ASP A 231 -21.65 -20.52 -2.11
CA ASP A 231 -20.93 -20.74 -3.37
C ASP A 231 -21.94 -20.68 -4.52
N ILE A 232 -21.77 -19.72 -5.43
CA ILE A 232 -22.65 -19.53 -6.58
C ILE A 232 -21.94 -20.06 -7.83
N TYR A 233 -22.52 -21.06 -8.48
CA TYR A 233 -22.05 -21.60 -9.74
C TYR A 233 -22.78 -20.92 -10.88
N LEU A 234 -22.03 -20.22 -11.70
CA LEU A 234 -22.55 -19.57 -12.89
C LEU A 234 -22.61 -20.58 -14.03
N ASN A 235 -23.66 -20.50 -14.84
CA ASN A 235 -23.74 -21.27 -16.08
C ASN A 235 -22.50 -20.98 -16.92
N PHE A 236 -21.98 -22.02 -17.58
CA PHE A 236 -20.85 -21.98 -18.49
C PHE A 236 -19.45 -21.82 -17.88
N ILE A 237 -19.30 -21.31 -16.66
CA ILE A 237 -18.00 -21.03 -16.02
C ILE A 237 -17.82 -21.78 -14.69
N GLY A 238 -18.91 -22.18 -14.03
CA GLY A 238 -18.86 -22.80 -12.70
C GLY A 238 -18.63 -21.78 -11.58
N ALA A 239 -17.89 -22.16 -10.53
CA ALA A 239 -17.59 -21.27 -9.41
C ALA A 239 -16.47 -20.29 -9.78
N PHE A 240 -16.85 -19.11 -10.26
CA PHE A 240 -15.90 -18.05 -10.62
C PHE A 240 -15.82 -16.99 -9.51
N GLU A 241 -14.66 -16.89 -8.87
CA GLU A 241 -14.40 -15.82 -7.91
C GLU A 241 -13.76 -14.62 -8.63
N VAL A 242 -14.51 -13.51 -8.69
CA VAL A 242 -13.96 -12.25 -9.18
C VAL A 242 -12.89 -11.76 -8.18
N PRO A 243 -11.69 -11.38 -8.64
CA PRO A 243 -10.66 -10.89 -7.74
C PRO A 243 -11.13 -9.71 -6.88
N ALA A 244 -10.83 -9.77 -5.57
CA ALA A 244 -11.33 -8.83 -4.57
C ALA A 244 -10.94 -7.35 -4.81
N HIS A 245 -9.92 -7.08 -5.61
CA HIS A 245 -9.46 -5.72 -5.92
C HIS A 245 -10.36 -4.99 -6.94
N ILE A 246 -11.25 -5.72 -7.63
CA ILE A 246 -12.18 -5.16 -8.60
C ILE A 246 -13.45 -4.78 -7.85
N VAL A 247 -13.52 -3.51 -7.46
CA VAL A 247 -14.69 -2.95 -6.78
C VAL A 247 -15.60 -2.34 -7.84
N THR A 248 -16.82 -2.87 -7.94
CA THR A 248 -17.81 -2.25 -8.82
C THR A 248 -18.30 -0.92 -8.26
N PRO A 249 -18.71 0.05 -9.09
CA PRO A 249 -19.28 1.31 -8.60
C PRO A 249 -20.46 1.13 -7.64
N ALA A 250 -21.27 0.08 -7.84
CA ALA A 250 -22.37 -0.28 -6.96
C ALA A 250 -21.90 -0.70 -5.55
N GLU A 251 -20.81 -1.45 -5.46
CA GLU A 251 -20.22 -1.86 -4.18
C GLU A 251 -19.58 -0.70 -3.44
N VAL A 252 -18.96 0.26 -4.15
CA VAL A 252 -18.44 1.49 -3.53
C VAL A 252 -19.59 2.29 -2.91
N GLU A 253 -20.69 2.44 -3.64
CA GLU A 253 -21.88 3.16 -3.15
C GLU A 253 -22.52 2.44 -1.95
N GLU A 254 -22.62 1.11 -2.00
CA GLU A 254 -23.16 0.33 -0.89
C GLU A 254 -22.26 0.42 0.36
N GLN A 255 -20.93 0.33 0.19
CA GLN A 255 -19.99 0.53 1.28
C GLN A 255 -20.11 1.93 1.88
N ARG A 256 -20.28 2.97 1.05
CA ARG A 256 -20.52 4.33 1.52
C ARG A 256 -21.80 4.42 2.34
N ARG A 257 -22.91 3.85 1.86
CA ARG A 257 -24.19 3.81 2.60
C ARG A 257 -24.05 3.07 3.94
N GLN A 258 -23.33 1.95 3.98
CA GLN A 258 -23.07 1.21 5.21
C GLN A 258 -22.22 2.03 6.20
N GLN A 259 -21.20 2.73 5.72
CA GLN A 259 -20.38 3.64 6.53
C GLN A 259 -21.21 4.82 7.06
N GLU A 260 -22.06 5.41 6.23
CA GLU A 260 -22.97 6.48 6.64
C GLU A 260 -23.97 6.01 7.70
N GLU A 261 -24.55 4.81 7.55
CA GLU A 261 -25.46 4.23 8.55
C GLU A 261 -24.74 3.91 9.86
N GLN A 262 -23.52 3.37 9.81
CA GLN A 262 -22.69 3.12 11.00
C GLN A 262 -22.32 4.43 11.69
N ALA A 263 -21.88 5.44 10.93
CA ALA A 263 -21.59 6.76 11.46
C ALA A 263 -22.84 7.41 12.09
N ALA A 264 -24.02 7.24 11.49
CA ALA A 264 -25.27 7.72 12.06
C ALA A 264 -25.64 7.00 13.38
N LYS A 265 -25.45 5.68 13.45
CA LYS A 265 -25.65 4.90 14.69
C LYS A 265 -24.68 5.33 15.78
N GLU A 266 -23.40 5.54 15.45
CA GLU A 266 -22.41 6.04 16.39
C GLU A 266 -22.70 7.46 16.85
N ALA A 267 -23.11 8.34 15.94
CA ALA A 267 -23.49 9.71 16.27
C ALA A 267 -24.66 9.72 17.26
N ARG A 268 -25.71 8.92 17.00
CA ARG A 268 -26.85 8.76 17.91
C ARG A 268 -26.42 8.20 19.27
N SER A 269 -25.50 7.24 19.29
CA SER A 269 -24.95 6.68 20.53
C SER A 269 -24.19 7.75 21.35
N LYS A 270 -23.31 8.53 20.69
CA LYS A 270 -22.57 9.65 21.31
C LYS A 270 -23.50 10.75 21.81
N GLU A 271 -24.58 11.05 21.08
CA GLU A 271 -25.58 12.03 21.50
C GLU A 271 -26.34 11.57 22.75
N LEU A 272 -26.78 10.30 22.78
CA LEU A 272 -27.40 9.70 23.96
C LEU A 272 -26.46 9.68 25.16
N GLU A 273 -25.17 9.41 24.94
CA GLU A 273 -24.16 9.45 26.00
C GLU A 273 -23.94 10.87 26.53
N LYS A 274 -23.84 11.87 25.66
CA LYS A 274 -23.75 13.29 26.04
C LYS A 274 -24.98 13.72 26.83
N ALA A 275 -26.19 13.37 26.39
CA ALA A 275 -27.43 13.68 27.11
C ALA A 275 -27.44 13.03 28.51
N ARG A 276 -27.01 11.77 28.64
CA ARG A 276 -26.87 11.09 29.95
C ARG A 276 -25.83 11.78 30.83
N TYR A 277 -24.71 12.23 30.27
CA TYR A 277 -23.67 12.94 31.00
C TYR A 277 -24.15 14.31 31.49
N GLU A 278 -24.82 15.08 30.64
CA GLU A 278 -25.39 16.38 31.00
C GLU A 278 -26.48 16.25 32.06
N LYS A 279 -27.35 15.24 31.95
CA LYS A 279 -28.33 14.92 33.00
C LYS A 279 -27.66 14.63 34.34
N ARG A 280 -26.66 13.74 34.39
CA ARG A 280 -25.88 13.46 35.62
C ARG A 280 -25.18 14.71 36.17
N LYS A 281 -24.71 15.60 35.29
CA LYS A 281 -24.05 16.85 35.68
C LYS A 281 -25.05 17.86 36.27
N ALA A 282 -26.24 17.96 35.69
CA ALA A 282 -27.34 18.76 36.21
C ALA A 282 -27.79 18.24 37.58
N GLU A 283 -28.04 16.93 37.71
CA GLU A 283 -28.38 16.27 39.00
C GLU A 283 -27.31 16.52 40.06
N LYS A 284 -26.02 16.43 39.71
CA LYS A 284 -24.92 16.78 40.64
C LYS A 284 -24.95 18.24 41.06
N ARG A 285 -25.18 19.17 40.13
CA ARG A 285 -25.27 20.61 40.42
C ARG A 285 -26.45 20.90 41.33
N GLU A 286 -27.60 20.32 41.04
CA GLU A 286 -28.81 20.42 41.86
C GLU A 286 -28.59 19.84 43.25
N PHE A 287 -28.01 18.65 43.37
CA PHE A 287 -27.64 18.04 44.64
C PHE A 287 -26.68 18.95 45.45
N THR A 288 -25.65 19.51 44.80
CA THR A 288 -24.74 20.44 45.49
C THR A 288 -25.42 21.75 45.91
N ALA A 289 -26.38 22.24 45.12
CA ALA A 289 -27.16 23.42 45.46
C ALA A 289 -28.11 23.16 46.63
N ARG A 290 -28.84 22.03 46.62
CA ARG A 290 -29.69 21.57 47.73
C ARG A 290 -28.88 21.38 49.01
N LYS A 291 -27.67 20.81 48.89
CA LYS A 291 -26.73 20.68 50.01
C LYS A 291 -26.30 22.03 50.57
N LYS A 292 -25.93 22.98 49.70
CA LYS A 292 -25.54 24.34 50.13
C LYS A 292 -26.71 25.10 50.75
N ALA A 293 -27.94 24.84 50.31
CA ALA A 293 -29.15 25.44 50.84
C ALA A 293 -29.69 24.74 52.11
N GLY A 294 -29.08 23.63 52.57
CA GLY A 294 -29.55 22.88 53.73
C GLY A 294 -30.86 22.11 53.52
N LEU A 295 -31.26 21.87 52.27
CA LEU A 295 -32.52 21.21 51.87
C LEU A 295 -32.33 19.71 51.54
N LEU A 296 -31.33 19.08 52.15
CA LEU A 296 -31.11 17.63 52.01
C LEU A 296 -32.00 16.89 53.01
N THR A 297 -32.56 15.76 52.59
CA THR A 297 -33.33 14.89 53.49
C THR A 297 -32.38 14.17 54.45
N PRO A 298 -32.86 13.72 55.64
CA PRO A 298 -32.05 12.92 56.57
C PRO A 298 -31.44 11.67 55.92
N GLU A 299 -32.19 10.98 55.05
CA GLU A 299 -31.70 9.82 54.30
C GLU A 299 -30.57 10.17 53.30
N GLU A 300 -30.65 11.34 52.63
CA GLU A 300 -29.61 11.83 51.73
C GLU A 300 -28.32 12.21 52.48
N LEU A 301 -28.43 12.72 53.71
CA LEU A 301 -27.30 13.04 54.58
C LEU A 301 -26.57 11.77 55.06
N GLU A 302 -27.32 10.76 55.51
CA GLU A 302 -26.74 9.47 55.90
C GLU A 302 -26.04 8.77 54.71
N ALA A 303 -26.65 8.83 53.52
CA ALA A 303 -26.05 8.30 52.30
C ALA A 303 -24.75 9.04 51.92
N GLU A 304 -24.71 10.36 52.11
CA GLU A 304 -23.48 11.13 51.90
C GLU A 304 -22.40 10.79 52.93
N GLU A 305 -22.76 10.63 54.20
CA GLU A 305 -21.83 10.27 55.26
C GLU A 305 -21.20 8.89 54.99
N LYS A 306 -22.01 7.91 54.60
CA LYS A 306 -21.55 6.58 54.14
C LYS A 306 -20.59 6.69 52.96
N ARG A 307 -20.90 7.53 51.97
CA ARG A 307 -20.02 7.77 50.81
C ARG A 307 -18.69 8.41 51.22
N LEU A 308 -18.72 9.37 52.15
CA LEU A 308 -17.52 10.03 52.68
C LEU A 308 -16.69 9.09 53.56
N ALA A 309 -17.33 8.23 54.36
CA ALA A 309 -16.66 7.17 55.13
C ALA A 309 -15.94 6.19 54.20
N HIS A 310 -16.63 5.66 53.19
CA HIS A 310 -16.02 4.79 52.18
C HIS A 310 -14.86 5.47 51.43
N ASN A 311 -14.98 6.76 51.08
CA ASN A 311 -13.86 7.49 50.45
C ASN A 311 -12.67 7.65 51.41
N ARG A 312 -12.91 7.90 52.70
CA ARG A 312 -11.86 7.96 53.73
C ARG A 312 -11.15 6.61 53.87
N GLU A 313 -11.90 5.51 53.90
CA GLU A 313 -11.36 4.15 53.93
C GLU A 313 -10.56 3.83 52.67
N TRP A 314 -11.13 4.09 51.49
CA TRP A 314 -10.46 3.91 50.21
C TRP A 314 -9.14 4.70 50.12
N GLN A 315 -9.13 5.96 50.58
CA GLN A 315 -7.90 6.76 50.64
C GLN A 315 -6.88 6.18 51.61
N LYS A 316 -7.32 5.62 52.75
CA LYS A 316 -6.44 4.98 53.73
C LYS A 316 -5.82 3.73 53.13
N GLU A 317 -6.62 2.84 52.55
CA GLU A 317 -6.14 1.66 51.84
C GLU A 317 -5.17 2.02 50.70
N TRP A 318 -5.48 3.06 49.93
CA TRP A 318 -4.61 3.51 48.85
C TRP A 318 -3.26 4.03 49.39
N ARG A 319 -3.26 4.77 50.50
CA ARG A 319 -2.02 5.20 51.17
C ARG A 319 -1.22 4.02 51.72
N GLU A 320 -1.90 3.04 52.31
CA GLU A 320 -1.26 1.84 52.86
C GLU A 320 -0.67 0.96 51.75
N LYS A 321 -1.41 0.71 50.67
CA LYS A 321 -0.91 0.02 49.48
C LYS A 321 0.31 0.72 48.90
N ARG A 322 0.27 2.05 48.77
CA ARG A 322 1.43 2.84 48.31
C ARG A 322 2.62 2.74 49.25
N LYS A 323 2.41 2.81 50.58
CA LYS A 323 3.48 2.66 51.56
C LYS A 323 4.08 1.26 51.54
N ALA A 324 3.27 0.22 51.37
CA ALA A 324 3.71 -1.17 51.30
C ALA A 324 4.47 -1.50 50.01
N THR A 325 4.17 -0.78 48.91
CA THR A 325 4.89 -0.89 47.62
C THR A 325 6.04 0.10 47.46
N GLU A 326 6.25 1.01 48.43
CA GLU A 326 7.36 1.98 48.38
C GLU A 326 8.66 1.25 48.82
N PRO A 327 9.63 1.03 47.92
CA PRO A 327 10.92 0.45 48.29
C PRO A 327 11.63 1.36 49.31
N PRO A 328 12.52 0.83 50.18
CA PRO A 328 13.24 1.64 51.16
C PRO A 328 13.93 2.80 50.45
N LYS A 329 13.67 4.02 50.94
CA LYS A 329 14.20 5.23 50.32
C LYS A 329 15.73 5.11 50.20
N PRO A 330 16.31 5.33 49.01
CA PRO A 330 17.75 5.26 48.85
C PRO A 330 18.42 6.27 49.81
N PRO A 331 19.63 5.96 50.32
CA PRO A 331 20.34 6.84 51.23
C PRO A 331 20.41 8.26 50.65
N LYS A 332 20.15 9.27 51.49
CA LYS A 332 20.11 10.67 51.05
C LYS A 332 21.42 11.00 50.32
N LYS A 333 21.30 11.42 49.07
CA LYS A 333 22.43 11.84 48.24
C LYS A 333 23.15 13.01 48.93
N LYS A 334 24.47 12.88 49.13
CA LYS A 334 25.32 13.95 49.68
C LYS A 334 25.16 15.25 48.87
N SER A 335 25.20 16.38 49.55
CA SER A 335 25.06 17.70 48.92
C SER A 335 26.30 18.03 48.08
N ILE A 336 26.17 18.87 47.04
CA ILE A 336 27.33 19.26 46.20
C ILE A 336 28.44 19.93 47.04
N LYS A 337 28.06 20.62 48.12
CA LYS A 337 28.99 21.23 49.07
C LYS A 337 29.79 20.16 49.83
N GLU A 338 29.12 19.13 50.33
CA GLU A 338 29.77 17.96 50.95
C GLU A 338 30.70 17.24 49.96
N LEU A 339 30.29 17.07 48.69
CA LEU A 339 31.13 16.44 47.67
C LEU A 339 32.42 17.23 47.38
N MET A 340 32.34 18.57 47.31
CA MET A 340 33.52 19.42 47.15
C MET A 340 34.45 19.36 48.37
N GLU A 341 33.90 19.18 49.57
CA GLU A 341 34.66 19.12 50.82
C GLU A 341 35.33 17.76 51.00
N LEU A 342 34.66 16.68 50.59
CA LEU A 342 35.23 15.32 50.52
C LEU A 342 36.36 15.23 49.49
N GLU A 343 36.20 15.84 48.30
CA GLU A 343 37.26 15.88 47.28
C GLU A 343 38.49 16.67 47.77
N LYS A 344 38.27 17.77 48.51
CA LYS A 344 39.33 18.59 49.09
C LYS A 344 40.08 17.90 50.22
N THR A 345 39.38 17.09 51.02
CA THR A 345 39.97 16.33 52.14
C THR A 345 40.60 15.01 51.70
N GLY A 346 40.53 14.67 50.41
CA GLY A 346 41.14 13.47 49.84
C GLY A 346 40.36 12.18 50.14
N ALA A 347 39.11 12.28 50.60
CA ALA A 347 38.27 11.12 50.86
C ALA A 347 37.75 10.51 49.55
N GLU A 348 37.67 9.18 49.50
CA GLU A 348 37.20 8.46 48.31
C GLU A 348 35.72 8.79 48.01
N LEU A 349 35.50 9.41 46.84
CA LEU A 349 34.19 9.68 46.28
C LEU A 349 33.79 8.51 45.37
N THR A 350 32.53 8.10 45.40
CA THR A 350 32.07 7.09 44.44
C THR A 350 32.10 7.65 43.01
N PRO A 351 32.23 6.82 41.97
CA PRO A 351 32.25 7.28 40.57
C PRO A 351 31.05 8.19 40.24
N GLU A 352 29.85 7.86 40.72
CA GLU A 352 28.64 8.67 40.55
C GLU A 352 28.72 10.03 41.27
N GLU A 353 29.34 10.09 42.44
CA GLU A 353 29.55 11.32 43.20
C GLU A 353 30.56 12.25 42.51
N THR A 354 31.63 11.69 41.95
CA THR A 354 32.62 12.43 41.15
C THR A 354 32.01 13.01 39.86
N GLU A 355 31.18 12.23 39.17
CA GLU A 355 30.52 12.66 37.94
C GLU A 355 29.52 13.80 38.22
N ARG A 356 28.72 13.70 39.29
CA ARG A 356 27.80 14.77 39.70
C ARG A 356 28.53 16.06 40.04
N LEU A 357 29.68 15.97 40.69
CA LEU A 357 30.51 17.13 40.99
C LEU A 357 31.12 17.74 39.72
N ALA A 358 31.58 16.91 38.80
CA ALA A 358 32.08 17.33 37.49
C ALA A 358 30.99 18.00 36.64
N GLU A 359 29.77 17.48 36.66
CA GLU A 359 28.63 18.06 35.95
C GLU A 359 28.26 19.44 36.52
N HIS A 360 28.25 19.59 37.85
CA HIS A 360 28.07 20.89 38.49
C HIS A 360 29.15 21.89 38.06
N ARG A 361 30.42 21.48 38.02
CA ARG A 361 31.54 22.31 37.54
C ARG A 361 31.36 22.70 36.07
N ARG A 362 30.94 21.78 35.20
CA ARG A 362 30.63 22.04 33.78
C ARG A 362 29.51 23.07 33.63
N LYS A 363 28.41 22.93 34.39
CA LYS A 363 27.30 23.88 34.39
C LYS A 363 27.74 25.28 34.84
N LYS A 364 28.55 25.39 35.89
CA LYS A 364 29.12 26.68 36.33
C LYS A 364 30.05 27.29 35.29
N ALA A 365 30.92 26.48 34.65
CA ALA A 365 31.79 26.95 33.58
C ALA A 365 30.98 27.44 32.36
N ALA A 366 29.89 26.75 32.00
CA ALA A 366 28.99 27.17 30.92
C ALA A 366 28.28 28.49 31.24
N GLN A 367 27.79 28.67 32.48
CA GLN A 367 27.22 29.94 32.94
C GLN A 367 28.24 31.08 32.84
N HIS A 368 29.48 30.84 33.27
CA HIS A 368 30.55 31.85 33.18
C HIS A 368 30.93 32.17 31.73
N LYS A 369 30.92 31.17 30.83
CA LYS A 369 31.11 31.37 29.39
C LYS A 369 29.98 32.23 28.80
N ALA A 370 28.72 31.91 29.10
CA ALA A 370 27.57 32.67 28.63
C ALA A 370 27.59 34.13 29.12
N TRP A 371 28.01 34.36 30.36
CA TRP A 371 28.21 35.71 30.89
C TRP A 371 29.28 36.49 30.11
N ARG A 372 30.44 35.87 29.80
CA ARG A 372 31.49 36.49 28.97
C ARG A 372 31.01 36.83 27.56
N GLU A 373 30.22 35.95 26.94
CA GLU A 373 29.67 36.20 25.60
C GLU A 373 28.66 37.37 25.60
N ARG A 374 27.83 37.51 26.64
CA ARG A 374 26.95 38.68 26.81
C ARG A 374 27.72 39.99 26.93
N GLN A 375 28.85 39.98 27.65
CA GLN A 375 29.73 41.15 27.75
C GLN A 375 30.32 41.55 26.40
N LYS A 376 30.75 40.58 25.59
CA LYS A 376 31.27 40.83 24.23
C LYS A 376 30.21 41.36 23.27
N ALA A 377 28.96 40.90 23.38
CA ALA A 377 27.87 41.35 22.52
C ALA A 377 27.50 42.83 22.72
N GLY A 378 27.79 43.40 23.88
CA GLY A 378 27.53 44.81 24.20
C GLY A 378 28.58 45.82 23.71
N GLN A 379 29.71 45.37 23.14
CA GLN A 379 30.75 46.25 22.60
C GLN A 379 30.54 46.51 21.09
N PRO A 380 30.67 47.76 20.60
CA PRO A 380 30.57 48.05 19.17
C PRO A 380 31.71 47.36 18.40
N LYS A 381 31.35 46.52 17.41
CA LYS A 381 32.33 45.80 16.59
C LYS A 381 32.96 46.76 15.56
N THR A 382 34.27 46.95 15.62
CA THR A 382 35.03 47.64 14.55
C THR A 382 35.01 46.80 13.27
N ARG A 383 34.62 47.38 12.13
CA ARG A 383 34.62 46.71 10.81
C ARG A 383 36.01 46.16 10.49
N THR A 384 36.07 44.92 10.05
CA THR A 384 37.30 44.24 9.61
C THR A 384 37.76 44.80 8.26
N LEU A 385 39.05 44.70 7.92
CA LEU A 385 39.58 45.17 6.63
C LEU A 385 38.87 44.58 5.40
N LYS A 386 38.33 43.35 5.52
CA LYS A 386 37.55 42.70 4.47
C LYS A 386 36.16 43.32 4.30
N GLU A 387 35.52 43.69 5.42
CA GLU A 387 34.24 44.40 5.42
C GLU A 387 34.41 45.82 4.89
N LEU A 388 35.51 46.52 5.22
CA LEU A 388 35.83 47.82 4.66
C LEU A 388 36.05 47.76 3.13
N ALA A 389 36.73 46.73 2.64
CA ALA A 389 36.95 46.52 1.20
C ALA A 389 35.64 46.23 0.43
N ALA A 390 34.72 45.47 1.04
CA ALA A 390 33.41 45.20 0.47
C ALA A 390 32.54 46.46 0.45
N ALA A 391 32.48 47.18 1.57
CA ALA A 391 31.76 48.45 1.70
C ALA A 391 32.22 49.48 0.65
N GLN A 392 33.53 49.58 0.38
CA GLN A 392 34.04 50.49 -0.66
C GLN A 392 33.64 50.06 -2.08
N LYS A 393 33.59 48.74 -2.35
CA LYS A 393 33.17 48.21 -3.66
C LYS A 393 31.67 48.43 -3.91
N GLU A 394 30.89 48.42 -2.85
CA GLU A 394 29.43 48.63 -2.87
C GLU A 394 29.04 50.12 -2.82
N GLY A 395 30.01 51.03 -2.68
CA GLY A 395 29.78 52.47 -2.66
C GLY A 395 29.32 53.04 -1.32
N GLU A 396 29.45 52.30 -0.21
CA GLU A 396 29.15 52.80 1.13
C GLU A 396 30.16 53.89 1.55
N ALA A 397 29.68 54.90 2.29
CA ALA A 397 30.55 55.93 2.86
C ALA A 397 31.40 55.34 4.00
N LEU A 398 32.71 55.22 3.79
CA LEU A 398 33.68 54.89 4.84
C LEU A 398 34.12 56.15 5.58
N THR A 399 34.36 56.03 6.88
CA THR A 399 34.98 57.13 7.65
C THR A 399 36.43 57.38 7.18
N PRO A 400 36.99 58.59 7.39
CA PRO A 400 38.37 58.91 6.99
C PRO A 400 39.42 57.94 7.57
N GLU A 401 39.21 57.50 8.81
CA GLU A 401 40.11 56.53 9.46
C GLU A 401 39.98 55.12 8.85
N GLU A 402 38.78 54.72 8.43
CA GLU A 402 38.55 53.43 7.77
C GLU A 402 39.09 53.39 6.34
N THR A 403 38.98 54.49 5.59
CA THR A 403 39.57 54.61 4.25
C THR A 403 41.08 54.57 4.33
N GLU A 404 41.69 55.31 5.25
CA GLU A 404 43.15 55.31 5.46
C GLU A 404 43.65 53.90 5.83
N ARG A 405 42.99 53.21 6.77
CA ARG A 405 43.36 51.83 7.13
C ARG A 405 43.27 50.87 5.95
N LEU A 406 42.27 51.03 5.09
CA LEU A 406 42.10 50.20 3.91
C LEU A 406 43.16 50.51 2.83
N GLU A 407 43.47 51.77 2.59
CA GLU A 407 44.47 52.20 1.62
C GLU A 407 45.89 51.84 2.06
N VAL A 408 46.22 51.97 3.35
CA VAL A 408 47.48 51.46 3.92
C VAL A 408 47.58 49.96 3.70
N HIS A 409 46.50 49.20 3.92
CA HIS A 409 46.51 47.76 3.69
C HIS A 409 46.69 47.39 2.20
N LYS A 410 45.98 48.05 1.28
CA LYS A 410 46.10 47.82 -0.17
C LYS A 410 47.51 48.16 -0.69
N SER A 411 48.05 49.28 -0.23
CA SER A 411 49.36 49.77 -0.68
C SER A 411 50.54 49.08 0.01
N ARG A 412 50.35 48.41 1.15
CA ARG A 412 51.41 47.75 1.93
C ARG A 412 52.30 46.83 1.11
N LYS A 413 51.73 45.97 0.27
CA LYS A 413 52.51 45.01 -0.53
C LYS A 413 53.27 45.70 -1.67
N LYS A 414 52.64 46.70 -2.31
CA LYS A 414 53.26 47.48 -3.37
C LYS A 414 54.44 48.29 -2.82
N THR A 415 54.22 49.03 -1.74
CA THR A 415 55.26 49.81 -1.06
C THR A 415 56.38 48.94 -0.53
N ALA A 416 56.09 47.76 0.04
CA ALA A 416 57.11 46.81 0.46
C ALA A 416 57.96 46.31 -0.71
N ARG A 417 57.35 46.02 -1.87
CA ARG A 417 58.07 45.61 -3.08
C ARG A 417 58.92 46.75 -3.65
N GLU A 418 58.39 47.96 -3.72
CA GLU A 418 59.14 49.14 -4.18
C GLU A 418 60.33 49.46 -3.28
N LYS A 419 60.15 49.37 -1.96
CA LYS A 419 61.25 49.47 -0.98
C LYS A 419 62.31 48.41 -1.25
N LEU A 420 61.90 47.16 -1.49
CA LEU A 420 62.82 46.06 -1.78
C LEU A 420 63.54 46.24 -3.13
N VAL A 421 62.89 46.83 -4.13
CA VAL A 421 63.54 47.19 -5.41
C VAL A 421 64.61 48.27 -5.20
N ARG A 422 64.31 49.33 -4.44
CA ARG A 422 65.30 50.36 -4.11
C ARG A 422 66.46 49.81 -3.28
N GLN A 423 66.19 48.91 -2.33
CA GLN A 423 67.23 48.25 -1.54
C GLN A 423 68.11 47.34 -2.42
N ALA A 424 67.53 46.64 -3.39
CA ALA A 424 68.27 45.78 -4.31
C ALA A 424 69.27 46.52 -5.22
N GLU A 425 69.17 47.84 -5.39
CA GLU A 425 70.16 48.63 -6.13
C GLU A 425 71.47 48.79 -5.36
N THR A 426 71.43 48.70 -4.03
CA THR A 426 72.58 48.98 -3.14
C THR A 426 73.04 47.77 -2.34
N ASP A 427 72.14 46.84 -2.02
CA ASP A 427 72.41 45.65 -1.22
C ASP A 427 72.29 44.33 -2.05
N PRO A 428 73.37 43.53 -2.15
CA PRO A 428 73.35 42.26 -2.88
C PRO A 428 72.38 41.22 -2.28
N ALA A 429 72.11 41.26 -0.97
CA ALA A 429 71.16 40.33 -0.35
C ALA A 429 69.71 40.66 -0.74
N ALA A 430 69.32 41.94 -0.70
CA ALA A 430 68.03 42.40 -1.21
C ALA A 430 67.87 42.13 -2.73
N ALA A 431 68.95 42.24 -3.50
CA ALA A 431 68.96 41.89 -4.93
C ALA A 431 68.68 40.40 -5.17
N ALA A 432 69.27 39.51 -4.35
CA ALA A 432 68.99 38.08 -4.40
C ALA A 432 67.53 37.76 -4.03
N GLU A 433 66.97 38.41 -3.01
CA GLU A 433 65.56 38.24 -2.63
C GLU A 433 64.61 38.73 -3.74
N LEU A 434 64.92 39.87 -4.37
CA LEU A 434 64.17 40.38 -5.52
C LEU A 434 64.25 39.42 -6.71
N ALA A 435 65.42 38.85 -6.97
CA ALA A 435 65.64 37.88 -8.05
C ALA A 435 64.85 36.59 -7.80
N GLN A 436 64.84 36.07 -6.57
CA GLN A 436 64.00 34.92 -6.21
C GLN A 436 62.51 35.22 -6.38
N LYS A 437 62.05 36.41 -5.94
CA LYS A 437 60.66 36.85 -6.14
C LYS A 437 60.31 36.96 -7.64
N ARG A 438 61.22 37.48 -8.46
CA ARG A 438 61.05 37.56 -9.93
C ARG A 438 61.04 36.17 -10.58
N ALA A 439 61.92 35.27 -10.15
CA ALA A 439 61.98 33.89 -10.62
C ALA A 439 60.67 33.15 -10.28
N TYR A 440 60.21 33.25 -9.04
CA TYR A 440 58.92 32.70 -8.62
C TYR A 440 57.76 33.27 -9.43
N GLN A 441 57.70 34.59 -9.65
CA GLN A 441 56.66 35.21 -10.48
C GLN A 441 56.70 34.71 -11.93
N SER A 442 57.91 34.53 -12.49
CA SER A 442 58.11 33.97 -13.83
C SER A 442 57.61 32.52 -13.92
N GLU A 443 57.99 31.67 -12.96
CA GLU A 443 57.52 30.28 -12.90
C GLU A 443 56.02 30.17 -12.68
N ALA A 444 55.45 30.97 -11.78
CA ALA A 444 54.01 31.01 -11.53
C ALA A 444 53.25 31.41 -12.81
N THR A 445 53.77 32.39 -13.55
CA THR A 445 53.20 32.79 -14.85
C THR A 445 53.32 31.67 -15.88
N LYS A 446 54.47 30.96 -15.94
CA LYS A 446 54.66 29.80 -16.83
C LYS A 446 53.67 28.68 -16.51
N LYS A 447 53.53 28.30 -15.24
CA LYS A 447 52.59 27.27 -14.78
C LYS A 447 51.14 27.66 -15.07
N SER A 448 50.77 28.92 -14.83
CA SER A 448 49.44 29.44 -15.16
C SER A 448 49.14 29.36 -16.66
N ARG A 449 50.11 29.71 -17.52
CA ARG A 449 49.97 29.57 -18.98
C ARG A 449 49.86 28.11 -19.41
N GLN A 450 50.71 27.23 -18.87
CA GLN A 450 50.63 25.79 -19.16
C GLN A 450 49.27 25.21 -18.77
N LYS A 451 48.73 25.63 -17.63
CA LYS A 451 47.39 25.24 -17.19
C LYS A 451 46.31 25.74 -18.16
N MET A 452 46.37 27.01 -18.57
CA MET A 452 45.45 27.57 -19.58
C MET A 452 45.50 26.77 -20.89
N TYR A 453 46.68 26.39 -21.38
CA TYR A 453 46.83 25.60 -22.60
C TYR A 453 46.25 24.18 -22.43
N ALA A 454 46.53 23.54 -21.31
CA ALA A 454 46.00 22.21 -21.00
C ALA A 454 44.46 22.22 -20.89
N GLU A 455 43.89 23.25 -20.24
CA GLU A 455 42.43 23.42 -20.13
C GLU A 455 41.76 23.72 -21.49
N ALA A 456 42.42 24.45 -22.38
CA ALA A 456 41.90 24.64 -23.73
C ALA A 456 41.95 23.34 -24.54
N ALA A 457 43.00 22.51 -24.35
CA ALA A 457 43.16 21.22 -25.03
C ALA A 457 42.13 20.17 -24.61
N THR A 458 41.48 20.30 -23.44
CA THR A 458 40.38 19.41 -23.02
C THR A 458 39.04 19.74 -23.70
N GLY A 459 38.97 20.79 -24.52
CA GLY A 459 37.77 21.14 -25.31
C GLY A 459 36.68 21.90 -24.55
N ASN A 460 36.97 22.47 -23.37
CA ASN A 460 36.01 23.30 -22.64
C ASN A 460 35.83 24.67 -23.34
N PRO A 461 34.60 25.08 -23.72
CA PRO A 461 34.35 26.30 -24.48
C PRO A 461 34.88 27.57 -23.80
N GLU A 462 34.70 27.74 -22.47
CA GLU A 462 35.21 28.92 -21.76
C GLU A 462 36.74 28.95 -21.71
N ALA A 463 37.38 27.78 -21.61
CA ALA A 463 38.84 27.68 -21.58
C ALA A 463 39.44 27.95 -22.97
N VAL A 464 38.78 27.48 -24.03
CA VAL A 464 39.14 27.79 -25.43
C VAL A 464 39.03 29.30 -25.67
N GLU A 465 37.94 29.95 -25.26
CA GLU A 465 37.77 31.40 -25.40
C GLU A 465 38.85 32.19 -24.62
N ARG A 466 39.17 31.79 -23.38
CA ARG A 466 40.30 32.38 -22.62
C ARG A 466 41.63 32.24 -23.36
N TYR A 467 41.88 31.09 -23.98
CA TYR A 467 43.09 30.84 -24.74
C TYR A 467 43.12 31.64 -26.05
N GLU A 468 42.00 31.75 -26.77
CA GLU A 468 41.88 32.58 -27.97
C GLU A 468 42.09 34.06 -27.67
N ASN A 469 41.51 34.58 -26.58
CA ASN A 469 41.76 35.94 -26.10
C ASN A 469 43.24 36.17 -25.73
N TYR A 470 43.88 35.17 -25.11
CA TYR A 470 45.33 35.21 -24.85
C TYR A 470 46.15 35.23 -26.15
N LEU A 471 45.75 34.45 -27.17
CA LEU A 471 46.41 34.48 -28.48
C LEU A 471 46.18 35.81 -29.20
N ALA A 472 44.98 36.38 -29.13
CA ALA A 472 44.65 37.68 -29.70
C ALA A 472 45.51 38.79 -29.09
N THR A 473 45.54 38.89 -27.75
CA THR A 473 46.41 39.85 -27.05
C THR A 473 47.90 39.65 -27.36
N ARG A 474 48.34 38.40 -27.55
CA ARG A 474 49.72 38.11 -27.97
C ARG A 474 50.01 38.52 -29.42
N ARG A 475 49.05 38.34 -30.34
CA ARG A 475 49.13 38.82 -31.74
C ARG A 475 49.20 40.34 -31.77
N GLU A 476 48.34 41.02 -31.03
CA GLU A 476 48.37 42.49 -30.88
C GLU A 476 49.70 42.97 -30.32
N ALA A 477 50.22 42.33 -29.27
CA ALA A 477 51.52 42.67 -28.69
C ALA A 477 52.67 42.44 -29.70
N TYR A 478 52.61 41.38 -30.51
CA TYR A 478 53.60 41.13 -31.57
C TYR A 478 53.54 42.19 -32.67
N HIS A 479 52.34 42.56 -33.13
CA HIS A 479 52.16 43.61 -34.13
C HIS A 479 52.64 44.97 -33.61
N ARG A 480 52.32 45.31 -32.35
CA ARG A 480 52.80 46.53 -31.68
C ARG A 480 54.32 46.56 -31.61
N LYS A 481 54.94 45.46 -31.18
CA LYS A 481 56.40 45.37 -31.12
C LYS A 481 57.06 45.39 -32.50
N LYS A 482 56.41 44.80 -33.52
CA LYS A 482 56.88 44.88 -34.90
C LYS A 482 56.81 46.32 -35.42
N GLN A 483 55.74 47.05 -35.12
CA GLN A 483 55.58 48.47 -35.45
C GLN A 483 56.67 49.32 -34.76
N GLU A 484 56.92 49.09 -33.46
CA GLU A 484 58.01 49.72 -32.71
C GLU A 484 59.38 49.47 -33.37
N ILE A 485 59.70 48.22 -33.71
CA ILE A 485 60.98 47.87 -34.35
C ILE A 485 61.09 48.43 -35.76
N THR A 486 59.99 48.45 -36.54
CA THR A 486 60.00 49.10 -37.85
C THR A 486 60.18 50.61 -37.71
N ALA A 487 59.57 51.25 -36.71
CA ALA A 487 59.77 52.67 -36.42
C ALA A 487 61.23 52.95 -36.05
N GLU A 488 61.81 52.19 -35.11
CA GLU A 488 63.22 52.31 -34.71
C GLU A 488 64.19 52.07 -35.88
N LYS A 489 63.89 51.14 -36.80
CA LYS A 489 64.72 50.92 -37.99
C LYS A 489 64.57 52.04 -39.03
N THR A 490 63.38 52.60 -39.19
CA THR A 490 63.16 53.74 -40.09
C THR A 490 63.89 54.98 -39.58
N GLU A 491 63.97 55.15 -38.25
CA GLU A 491 64.77 56.19 -37.58
C GLU A 491 66.29 55.98 -37.66
N GLN A 492 66.77 54.77 -37.94
CA GLN A 492 68.21 54.46 -38.07
C GLN A 492 68.74 54.44 -39.52
N SER A 493 67.85 54.38 -40.53
CA SER A 493 68.21 54.44 -41.96
C SER A 493 67.91 55.80 -42.64
N ALA A 494 67.43 56.77 -41.88
CA ALA A 494 67.45 58.20 -42.19
C ALA A 494 68.62 58.85 -41.44
#